data_AF-A0A2U3KVU2-F1
#
_entry.id   AF-A0A2U3KVU2-F1
#
_cell.length_a   1.000
_cell.length_b   1.000
_cell.length_c   1.000
_cell.angle_alpha   90.00
_cell.angle_beta   90.00
_cell.angle_gamma   90.00
#
_symmetry.space_group_name_H-M   'P 1'
#
loop_
_entity.id
_entity.type
_entity.pdbx_description
1 polymer ?
#
loop_
_entity_poly.entity_id
_entity_poly.type
_entity_poly.pdbx_seq_one_letter_code
_entity_poly.pdbx_strand_id
1 'polypeptide(L)'
;MNYMQIYSPDIQYAEMNVNAPAHVVETSGATVSMTAQDLLNLASQKLLSIAEPAIPAAASANPAAGSGTSGTFTFTFSDSAGFANLTVLDVLINSALDGRTACYVAFVPSGPTSGSVYLVDNSGDAGGPYSGMTLPGSQSVSNGQCTVKGTGSSVSSSGNAVTLTLAITFASGFAGNQVFYLSAQDATGNSGWQVQGTWNVPGLPAAGPAVSGMNPARTSTLSQTYTFTFTDTNGWQDISVANILINGAIDGRHACYLALVPATSSLLLVDDAGDAGGPYSGMVLPGSGSVSNGQCTISGTGSSVAGSGNTLTLMLAVTFSQSFGGEQIFYLSARNSSGQNTGWQAVGTAGVP
;
A
#
# COMPACT_ATOMS: atom_id res chain seq x y z
N MET A 1 -7.80 -15.39 1.79
CA MET A 1 -9.02 -16.05 2.28
C MET A 1 -9.07 -17.47 1.72
N ASN A 2 -9.04 -18.51 2.56
CA ASN A 2 -9.21 -19.90 2.12
C ASN A 2 -10.71 -20.16 1.89
N TYR A 3 -11.14 -20.21 0.63
CA TYR A 3 -12.47 -20.73 0.31
C TYR A 3 -12.47 -22.25 0.47
N MET A 4 -13.25 -22.77 1.42
CA MET A 4 -13.63 -24.18 1.43
C MET A 4 -14.43 -24.48 0.16
N GLN A 5 -13.89 -25.29 -0.75
CA GLN A 5 -14.67 -25.86 -1.84
C GLN A 5 -15.50 -27.03 -1.30
N ILE A 6 -16.82 -26.90 -1.30
CA ILE A 6 -17.77 -27.95 -0.93
C ILE A 6 -18.29 -28.59 -2.23
N TYR A 7 -18.12 -29.90 -2.40
CA TYR A 7 -18.57 -30.60 -3.60
C TYR A 7 -20.01 -31.13 -3.46
N SER A 8 -20.71 -31.33 -4.59
CA SER A 8 -22.09 -31.85 -4.60
C SER A 8 -22.31 -33.17 -3.85
N PRO A 9 -21.36 -34.13 -3.81
CA PRO A 9 -21.49 -35.34 -2.98
C PRO A 9 -21.46 -35.05 -1.48
N ASP A 10 -20.72 -34.02 -1.04
CA ASP A 10 -20.65 -33.63 0.36
C ASP A 10 -21.97 -33.03 0.83
N ILE A 11 -22.66 -32.29 -0.05
CA ILE A 11 -24.02 -31.76 0.19
C ILE A 11 -25.02 -32.91 0.33
N GLN A 12 -25.01 -33.88 -0.59
CA GLN A 12 -25.90 -35.04 -0.51
C GLN A 12 -25.63 -35.89 0.73
N TYR A 13 -24.36 -36.06 1.11
CA TYR A 13 -23.99 -36.77 2.34
C TYR A 13 -24.49 -36.04 3.59
N ALA A 14 -24.37 -34.71 3.64
CA ALA A 14 -24.90 -33.90 4.75
C ALA A 14 -26.43 -33.95 4.83
N GLU A 15 -27.14 -33.84 3.70
CA GLU A 15 -28.60 -33.92 3.63
C GLU A 15 -29.12 -35.28 4.13
N MET A 16 -28.44 -36.38 3.76
CA MET A 16 -28.81 -37.73 4.19
C MET A 16 -28.55 -38.01 5.68
N ASN A 17 -27.65 -37.25 6.31
CA ASN A 17 -27.24 -37.47 7.71
C ASN A 17 -27.62 -36.33 8.66
N VAL A 18 -28.43 -35.35 8.20
CA VAL A 18 -28.83 -34.17 8.99
C VAL A 18 -29.51 -34.52 10.32
N ASN A 19 -30.23 -35.64 10.35
CA ASN A 19 -30.94 -36.19 11.52
C ASN A 19 -30.20 -37.38 12.18
N ALA A 20 -28.98 -37.71 11.73
CA ALA A 20 -28.23 -38.81 12.32
C ALA A 20 -27.78 -38.42 13.74
N PRO A 21 -27.89 -39.34 14.72
CA PRO A 21 -27.37 -39.10 16.07
C PRO A 21 -25.84 -39.02 16.00
N ALA A 22 -25.29 -37.89 16.43
CA ALA A 22 -23.86 -37.66 16.53
C ALA A 22 -23.43 -37.61 18.01
N HIS A 23 -22.28 -38.21 18.32
CA HIS A 23 -21.81 -38.39 19.69
C HIS A 23 -20.83 -37.28 20.14
N VAL A 24 -21.20 -36.66 21.27
CA VAL A 24 -20.40 -35.95 22.30
C VAL A 24 -19.94 -34.50 22.04
N VAL A 25 -20.50 -33.58 22.83
CA VAL A 25 -19.78 -32.43 23.39
C VAL A 25 -19.81 -32.59 24.91
N GLU A 26 -18.65 -32.67 25.57
CA GLU A 26 -18.60 -32.58 27.04
C GLU A 26 -18.75 -31.12 27.46
N THR A 27 -19.88 -30.81 28.11
CA THR A 27 -19.94 -29.69 29.06
C THR A 27 -20.47 -30.24 30.37
N SER A 28 -19.69 -30.13 31.44
CA SER A 28 -20.09 -30.51 32.82
C SER A 28 -20.49 -31.98 33.04
N GLY A 29 -19.92 -32.93 32.30
CA GLY A 29 -20.05 -34.37 32.58
C GLY A 29 -21.42 -35.00 32.24
N ALA A 30 -22.27 -34.32 31.46
CA ALA A 30 -23.53 -34.88 30.95
C ALA A 30 -23.44 -35.15 29.44
N THR A 31 -23.80 -36.36 29.02
CA THR A 31 -23.89 -36.74 27.60
C THR A 31 -25.25 -36.32 27.04
N VAL A 32 -25.25 -35.41 26.07
CA VAL A 32 -26.46 -35.00 25.34
C VAL A 32 -26.38 -35.56 23.92
N SER A 33 -27.42 -36.27 23.48
CA SER A 33 -27.57 -36.69 22.08
C SER A 33 -27.95 -35.46 21.24
N MET A 34 -27.12 -35.11 20.26
CA MET A 34 -27.35 -34.00 19.34
C MET A 34 -27.47 -34.54 17.91
N THR A 35 -28.30 -33.90 17.07
CA THR A 35 -28.31 -34.19 15.63
C THR A 35 -27.09 -33.54 14.95
N ALA A 36 -26.76 -33.98 13.73
CA ALA A 36 -25.72 -33.34 12.93
C ALA A 36 -26.03 -31.85 12.65
N GLN A 37 -27.30 -31.48 12.48
CA GLN A 37 -27.71 -30.08 12.34
C GLN A 37 -27.47 -29.27 13.63
N ASP A 38 -27.75 -29.85 14.80
CA ASP A 38 -27.49 -29.19 16.08
C ASP A 38 -26.00 -28.95 16.29
N LEU A 39 -25.15 -29.90 15.88
CA LEU A 39 -23.70 -29.73 15.88
C LEU A 39 -23.23 -28.66 14.90
N LEU A 40 -23.81 -28.58 13.70
CA LEU A 40 -23.48 -27.53 12.72
C LEU A 40 -23.91 -26.15 13.22
N ASN A 41 -25.09 -26.05 13.83
CA ASN A 41 -25.58 -24.82 14.44
C ASN A 41 -24.72 -24.41 15.63
N LEU A 42 -24.32 -25.36 16.49
CA LEU A 42 -23.41 -25.12 17.59
C LEU A 42 -22.02 -24.75 17.09
N ALA A 43 -21.49 -25.42 16.08
CA ALA A 43 -20.20 -25.09 15.46
C ALA A 43 -20.23 -23.69 14.83
N SER A 44 -21.32 -23.33 14.14
CA SER A 44 -21.53 -21.99 13.58
C SER A 44 -21.61 -20.95 14.70
N GLN A 45 -22.43 -21.17 15.73
CA GLN A 45 -22.51 -20.29 16.91
C GLN A 45 -21.15 -20.18 17.62
N LYS A 46 -20.41 -21.29 17.71
CA LYS A 46 -19.06 -21.32 18.29
C LYS A 46 -18.10 -20.52 17.42
N LEU A 47 -18.12 -20.69 16.10
CA LEU A 47 -17.35 -19.90 15.12
C LEU A 47 -17.66 -18.40 15.25
N LEU A 48 -18.95 -18.05 15.35
CA LEU A 48 -19.44 -16.69 15.60
C LEU A 48 -19.05 -16.17 16.99
N SER A 49 -18.77 -17.05 17.95
CA SER A 49 -18.29 -16.72 19.30
C SER A 49 -16.76 -16.76 19.45
N ILE A 50 -16.03 -17.27 18.45
CA ILE A 50 -14.60 -17.04 18.36
C ILE A 50 -14.51 -15.56 18.00
N ALA A 51 -14.20 -14.72 18.98
CA ALA A 51 -13.82 -13.35 18.68
C ALA A 51 -12.67 -13.44 17.68
N GLU A 52 -12.87 -12.90 16.47
CA GLU A 52 -11.76 -12.63 15.57
C GLU A 52 -10.70 -11.90 16.42
N PRO A 53 -9.41 -12.31 16.35
CA PRO A 53 -8.38 -11.68 17.17
C PRO A 53 -8.52 -10.16 17.07
N ALA A 54 -8.24 -9.43 18.16
CA ALA A 54 -8.06 -7.99 18.03
C ALA A 54 -6.95 -7.79 16.99
N ILE A 55 -7.29 -7.19 15.85
CA ILE A 55 -6.31 -6.97 14.77
C ILE A 55 -6.08 -5.47 14.69
N PRO A 56 -4.92 -4.97 15.16
CA PRO A 56 -4.54 -3.62 14.86
C PRO A 56 -4.33 -3.49 13.35
N ALA A 57 -4.72 -2.36 12.78
CA ALA A 57 -4.61 -2.06 11.35
C ALA A 57 -4.21 -0.61 11.12
N ALA A 58 -3.43 -0.39 10.07
CA ALA A 58 -3.12 0.95 9.57
C ALA A 58 -4.02 1.26 8.37
N ALA A 59 -5.07 2.03 8.59
CA ALA A 59 -6.18 2.13 7.64
C ALA A 59 -5.91 3.07 6.46
N SER A 60 -5.28 4.23 6.69
CA SER A 60 -5.11 5.24 5.63
C SER A 60 -4.11 6.34 5.95
N ALA A 61 -3.65 7.02 4.89
CA ALA A 61 -2.98 8.31 4.95
C ALA A 61 -3.72 9.34 4.09
N ASN A 62 -3.77 10.60 4.54
CA ASN A 62 -4.35 11.71 3.80
C ASN A 62 -3.54 13.01 3.99
N PRO A 63 -3.14 13.71 2.91
CA PRO A 63 -3.25 13.26 1.52
C PRO A 63 -2.42 12.00 1.29
N ALA A 64 -2.95 11.05 0.51
CA ALA A 64 -2.25 9.81 0.16
C ALA A 64 -1.19 10.00 -0.94
N ALA A 65 -1.18 11.18 -1.56
CA ALA A 65 -0.26 11.57 -2.62
C ALA A 65 -0.10 13.09 -2.67
N GLY A 66 1.06 13.56 -3.11
CA GLY A 66 1.30 14.97 -3.38
C GLY A 66 2.78 15.30 -3.49
N SER A 67 3.06 16.59 -3.56
CA SER A 67 4.43 17.11 -3.62
C SER A 67 4.55 18.37 -2.76
N GLY A 68 5.66 18.48 -2.03
CA GLY A 68 5.96 19.66 -1.22
C GLY A 68 7.05 19.41 -0.18
N THR A 69 7.69 20.48 0.26
CA THR A 69 8.69 20.44 1.33
C THR A 69 8.06 20.42 2.73
N SER A 70 6.75 20.58 2.83
CA SER A 70 5.99 20.46 4.06
C SER A 70 4.53 20.08 3.77
N GLY A 71 3.88 19.48 4.75
CA GLY A 71 2.45 19.17 4.68
C GLY A 71 1.87 18.85 6.06
N THR A 72 0.55 18.84 6.13
CA THR A 72 -0.18 18.27 7.26
C THR A 72 -0.75 16.94 6.80
N PHE A 73 -0.36 15.87 7.48
CA PHE A 73 -0.70 14.50 7.12
C PHE A 73 -1.57 13.90 8.21
N THR A 74 -2.67 13.30 7.82
CA THR A 74 -3.57 12.56 8.70
C THR A 74 -3.41 11.07 8.44
N PHE A 75 -3.02 10.33 9.47
CA PHE A 75 -2.88 8.88 9.47
C PHE A 75 -3.98 8.27 10.34
N THR A 76 -4.68 7.27 9.81
CA THR A 76 -5.74 6.59 10.54
C THR A 76 -5.31 5.18 10.86
N PHE A 77 -5.45 4.79 12.11
CA PHE A 77 -5.20 3.45 12.62
C PHE A 77 -6.46 2.93 13.30
N SER A 78 -6.62 1.62 13.39
CA SER A 78 -7.78 1.03 14.04
C SER A 78 -7.45 -0.27 14.74
N ASP A 79 -8.27 -0.63 15.72
CA ASP A 79 -8.25 -1.91 16.41
C ASP A 79 -9.69 -2.39 16.59
N SER A 80 -9.98 -3.64 16.20
CA SER A 80 -11.33 -4.20 16.28
C SER A 80 -11.88 -4.29 17.71
N ALA A 81 -11.02 -4.35 18.72
CA ALA A 81 -11.38 -4.32 20.14
C ALA A 81 -11.50 -2.90 20.73
N GLY A 82 -11.20 -1.86 19.95
CA GLY A 82 -11.35 -0.46 20.34
C GLY A 82 -10.02 0.30 20.41
N PHE A 83 -10.06 1.61 20.16
CA PHE A 83 -8.86 2.44 20.03
C PHE A 83 -7.91 2.39 21.24
N ALA A 84 -8.44 2.12 22.43
CA ALA A 84 -7.67 2.10 23.66
C ALA A 84 -6.70 0.90 23.78
N ASN A 85 -6.84 -0.10 22.90
CA ASN A 85 -5.92 -1.25 22.84
C ASN A 85 -4.66 -0.95 22.01
N LEU A 86 -4.69 0.10 21.17
CA LEU A 86 -3.53 0.53 20.40
C LEU A 86 -2.45 1.09 21.33
N THR A 87 -1.24 0.55 21.21
CA THR A 87 -0.09 0.86 22.08
C THR A 87 0.95 1.70 21.36
N VAL A 88 1.30 1.33 20.12
CA VAL A 88 2.26 2.04 19.28
C VAL A 88 1.72 2.15 17.86
N LEU A 89 1.78 3.35 17.30
CA LEU A 89 1.39 3.65 15.93
C LEU A 89 2.60 4.23 15.19
N ASP A 90 3.11 3.46 14.24
CA ASP A 90 4.31 3.80 13.49
C ASP A 90 3.95 4.46 12.15
N VAL A 91 4.68 5.53 11.83
CA VAL A 91 4.68 6.22 10.53
C VAL A 91 6.13 6.32 10.08
N LEU A 92 6.51 5.48 9.12
CA LEU A 92 7.82 5.52 8.48
C LEU A 92 7.66 6.10 7.08
N ILE A 93 8.25 7.27 6.86
CA ILE A 93 8.31 7.93 5.56
C ILE A 93 9.73 7.80 5.03
N ASN A 94 9.92 7.03 3.95
CA ASN A 94 11.19 6.85 3.26
C ASN A 94 10.96 6.25 1.86
N SER A 95 11.99 6.18 1.02
CA SER A 95 11.93 5.60 -0.33
C SER A 95 11.83 4.06 -0.36
N ALA A 96 12.11 3.41 0.77
CA ALA A 96 11.96 1.98 1.01
C ALA A 96 11.57 1.74 2.46
N LEU A 97 11.10 0.54 2.80
CA LEU A 97 10.82 0.16 4.19
C LEU A 97 12.14 -0.07 4.95
N ASP A 98 12.77 1.03 5.34
CA ASP A 98 14.04 1.09 6.05
C ASP A 98 14.03 2.28 7.00
N GLY A 99 14.27 2.02 8.28
CA GLY A 99 14.31 3.06 9.31
C GLY A 99 15.54 3.96 9.23
N ARG A 100 16.62 3.52 8.57
CA ARG A 100 17.85 4.31 8.41
C ARG A 100 17.57 5.51 7.56
N THR A 101 18.01 6.68 8.03
CA THR A 101 17.83 7.95 7.32
C THR A 101 16.37 8.15 6.87
N ALA A 102 15.41 7.84 7.74
CA ALA A 102 13.97 7.99 7.48
C ALA A 102 13.36 9.09 8.34
N CYS A 103 12.20 9.59 7.93
CA CYS A 103 11.30 10.29 8.86
C CYS A 103 10.44 9.22 9.54
N TYR A 104 10.98 8.62 10.60
CA TYR A 104 10.33 7.53 11.32
C TYR A 104 9.77 8.01 12.66
N VAL A 105 8.44 8.13 12.71
CA VAL A 105 7.67 8.57 13.86
C VAL A 105 6.98 7.37 14.53
N ALA A 106 7.15 7.25 15.83
CA ALA A 106 6.34 6.36 16.68
C ALA A 106 5.43 7.22 17.56
N PHE A 107 4.12 6.96 17.51
CA PHE A 107 3.14 7.62 18.38
C PHE A 107 2.62 6.63 19.43
N VAL A 108 2.66 7.05 20.70
CA VAL A 108 2.16 6.29 21.84
C VAL A 108 0.94 7.03 22.40
N PRO A 109 -0.29 6.51 22.19
CA PRO A 109 -1.50 7.11 22.76
C PRO A 109 -1.46 7.09 24.29
N SER A 110 -1.86 8.19 24.94
CA SER A 110 -2.07 8.27 26.39
C SER A 110 -3.51 8.60 26.78
N GLY A 111 -4.38 8.80 25.79
CA GLY A 111 -5.81 9.06 25.93
C GLY A 111 -6.46 9.39 24.59
N PRO A 112 -7.77 9.71 24.55
CA PRO A 112 -8.50 9.93 23.30
C PRO A 112 -7.98 11.09 22.45
N THR A 113 -7.39 12.10 23.10
CA THR A 113 -6.91 13.35 22.47
C THR A 113 -5.48 13.70 22.89
N SER A 114 -4.72 12.74 23.43
CA SER A 114 -3.34 12.99 23.89
C SER A 114 -2.43 11.79 23.67
N GLY A 115 -1.14 12.04 23.52
CA GLY A 115 -0.11 11.01 23.41
C GLY A 115 1.29 11.59 23.23
N SER A 116 2.27 10.70 23.12
CA SER A 116 3.67 11.07 22.87
C SER A 116 4.05 10.75 21.44
N VAL A 117 4.75 11.68 20.78
CA VAL A 117 5.37 11.51 19.47
C VAL A 117 6.86 11.37 19.68
N TYR A 118 7.43 10.27 19.21
CA TYR A 118 8.86 10.01 19.18
C TYR A 118 9.34 10.00 17.73
N LEU A 119 10.41 10.73 17.45
CA LEU A 119 11.10 10.72 16.16
C LEU A 119 12.43 9.98 16.32
N VAL A 120 12.56 8.88 15.59
CA VAL A 120 13.76 8.04 15.57
C VAL A 120 14.91 8.79 14.93
N ASP A 121 16.12 8.57 15.44
CA ASP A 121 17.32 9.18 14.89
C ASP A 121 17.70 8.62 13.51
N ASN A 122 18.81 9.10 12.94
CA ASN A 122 19.24 8.70 11.60
C ASN A 122 19.69 7.23 11.51
N SER A 123 20.00 6.58 12.65
CA SER A 123 20.42 5.17 12.69
C SER A 123 19.25 4.23 12.43
N GLY A 124 18.01 4.69 12.68
CA GLY A 124 16.80 3.95 12.36
C GLY A 124 16.45 2.83 13.33
N ASP A 125 17.12 2.74 14.49
CA ASP A 125 16.77 1.77 15.53
C ASP A 125 15.49 2.22 16.26
N ALA A 126 14.43 1.41 16.15
CA ALA A 126 13.17 1.63 16.85
C ALA A 126 13.33 1.62 18.39
N GLY A 127 14.37 0.96 18.91
CA GLY A 127 14.75 0.98 20.32
C GLY A 127 15.39 2.29 20.79
N GLY A 128 15.70 3.19 19.87
CA GLY A 128 16.30 4.50 20.11
C GLY A 128 17.80 4.56 19.84
N PRO A 129 18.40 5.76 19.97
CA PRO A 129 17.82 6.94 20.60
C PRO A 129 16.75 7.66 19.75
N TYR A 130 15.84 8.37 20.41
CA TYR A 130 14.77 9.16 19.77
C TYR A 130 14.58 10.51 20.48
N SER A 131 13.98 11.47 19.76
CA SER A 131 13.54 12.76 20.31
C SER A 131 12.03 12.76 20.50
N GLY A 132 11.53 13.24 21.64
CA GLY A 132 10.13 13.13 22.03
C GLY A 132 9.42 14.48 22.22
N MET A 133 8.13 14.52 21.90
CA MET A 133 7.21 15.59 22.26
C MET A 133 5.82 15.03 22.61
N THR A 134 4.96 15.84 23.23
CA THR A 134 3.57 15.47 23.53
C THR A 134 2.60 16.17 22.58
N LEU A 135 1.49 15.50 22.26
CA LEU A 135 0.34 16.08 21.57
C LEU A 135 -0.86 16.21 22.51
N PRO A 136 -1.65 17.29 22.41
CA PRO A 136 -1.31 18.53 21.69
C PRO A 136 -0.14 19.27 22.36
N GLY A 137 0.57 20.11 21.60
CA GLY A 137 1.71 20.88 22.10
C GLY A 137 2.26 21.86 21.08
N SER A 138 3.24 22.68 21.46
CA SER A 138 3.92 23.64 20.56
C SER A 138 5.38 23.28 20.26
N GLN A 139 5.91 22.24 20.91
CA GLN A 139 7.29 21.79 20.70
C GLN A 139 7.45 21.15 19.32
N SER A 140 8.69 20.94 18.88
CA SER A 140 8.98 20.23 17.64
C SER A 140 10.09 19.22 17.89
N VAL A 141 10.07 18.12 17.15
CA VAL A 141 11.15 17.11 17.12
C VAL A 141 11.70 17.02 15.70
N SER A 142 13.01 16.84 15.55
CA SER A 142 13.66 16.81 14.24
C SER A 142 14.80 15.79 14.19
N ASN A 143 14.97 15.17 13.03
CA ASN A 143 16.14 14.38 12.66
C ASN A 143 16.73 14.92 11.34
N GLY A 144 17.61 14.15 10.68
CA GLY A 144 18.23 14.58 9.42
C GLY A 144 17.28 14.69 8.23
N GLN A 145 16.07 14.11 8.32
CA GLN A 145 15.13 13.97 7.22
C GLN A 145 13.90 14.84 7.36
N CYS A 146 13.41 15.02 8.59
CA CYS A 146 12.19 15.79 8.82
C CYS A 146 12.16 16.47 10.18
N THR A 147 11.24 17.43 10.29
CA THR A 147 10.81 18.07 11.53
C THR A 147 9.31 17.88 11.68
N VAL A 148 8.88 17.31 12.80
CA VAL A 148 7.47 17.21 13.19
C VAL A 148 7.17 18.33 14.17
N LYS A 149 6.20 19.19 13.83
CA LYS A 149 5.80 20.33 14.66
C LYS A 149 4.57 19.97 15.48
N GLY A 150 4.59 20.19 16.79
CA GLY A 150 3.42 20.05 17.65
C GLY A 150 2.31 21.02 17.25
N THR A 151 2.66 22.27 16.90
CA THR A 151 1.69 23.21 16.35
C THR A 151 1.16 22.72 15.00
N GLY A 152 -0.15 22.53 14.90
CA GLY A 152 -0.81 21.95 13.73
C GLY A 152 -0.87 20.42 13.74
N SER A 153 -0.26 19.76 14.72
CA SER A 153 -0.41 18.33 14.97
C SER A 153 -1.45 18.08 16.08
N SER A 154 -2.15 16.97 15.99
CA SER A 154 -3.17 16.57 16.95
C SER A 154 -3.44 15.07 16.88
N VAL A 155 -4.16 14.55 17.87
CA VAL A 155 -4.72 13.21 17.85
C VAL A 155 -6.18 13.28 18.27
N SER A 156 -7.01 12.46 17.63
CA SER A 156 -8.39 12.23 18.04
C SER A 156 -8.71 10.74 17.91
N SER A 157 -9.51 10.22 18.83
CA SER A 157 -9.88 8.81 18.86
C SER A 157 -11.39 8.66 19.01
N SER A 158 -11.97 7.70 18.29
CA SER A 158 -13.42 7.43 18.32
C SER A 158 -13.70 5.99 17.95
N GLY A 159 -14.49 5.30 18.78
CA GLY A 159 -14.83 3.88 18.60
C GLY A 159 -13.58 3.01 18.49
N ASN A 160 -13.30 2.54 17.29
CA ASN A 160 -12.19 1.64 17.01
C ASN A 160 -10.96 2.35 16.43
N ALA A 161 -11.05 3.65 16.11
CA ALA A 161 -10.05 4.36 15.33
C ALA A 161 -9.28 5.43 16.12
N VAL A 162 -7.99 5.56 15.80
CA VAL A 162 -7.13 6.70 16.16
C VAL A 162 -6.79 7.46 14.88
N THR A 163 -7.04 8.76 14.87
CA THR A 163 -6.67 9.68 13.80
C THR A 163 -5.53 10.57 14.29
N LEU A 164 -4.33 10.34 13.77
CA LEU A 164 -3.12 11.09 14.09
C LEU A 164 -2.85 12.11 12.98
N THR A 165 -2.88 13.40 13.31
CA THR A 165 -2.52 14.47 12.39
C THR A 165 -1.15 15.01 12.74
N LEU A 166 -0.22 14.99 11.77
CA LEU A 166 1.15 15.45 11.92
C LEU A 166 1.46 16.57 10.91
N ALA A 167 1.92 17.71 11.42
CA ALA A 167 2.51 18.77 10.63
C ALA A 167 4.01 18.49 10.43
N ILE A 168 4.39 18.09 9.22
CA ILE A 168 5.74 17.63 8.89
C ILE A 168 6.39 18.59 7.91
N THR A 169 7.65 18.95 8.16
CA THR A 169 8.54 19.66 7.23
C THR A 169 9.69 18.73 6.87
N PHE A 170 9.93 18.51 5.59
CA PHE A 170 11.02 17.66 5.10
C PHE A 170 12.28 18.49 4.86
N ALA A 171 13.43 17.92 5.17
CA ALA A 171 14.72 18.51 4.86
C ALA A 171 14.98 18.44 3.34
N SER A 172 15.70 19.43 2.80
CA SER A 172 16.05 19.45 1.37
C SER A 172 16.92 18.25 0.95
N GLY A 173 17.74 17.73 1.86
CA GLY A 173 18.53 16.51 1.64
C GLY A 173 17.69 15.22 1.59
N PHE A 174 16.40 15.31 1.93
CA PHE A 174 15.43 14.21 1.84
C PHE A 174 14.55 14.31 0.58
N ALA A 175 15.04 15.01 -0.44
CA ALA A 175 14.39 15.13 -1.73
C ALA A 175 14.21 13.77 -2.41
N GLY A 176 13.13 13.63 -3.17
CA GLY A 176 12.76 12.39 -3.85
C GLY A 176 11.35 11.91 -3.48
N ASN A 177 11.00 10.77 -4.05
CA ASN A 177 9.71 10.13 -3.86
C ASN A 177 9.74 9.20 -2.66
N GLN A 178 9.00 9.57 -1.62
CA GLN A 178 8.88 8.84 -0.37
C GLN A 178 7.57 8.04 -0.35
N VAL A 179 7.57 6.96 0.40
CA VAL A 179 6.43 6.07 0.63
C VAL A 179 6.03 6.19 2.10
N PHE A 180 4.72 6.17 2.36
CA PHE A 180 4.17 6.12 3.72
C PHE A 180 3.97 4.66 4.13
N TYR A 181 4.86 4.15 4.95
CA TYR A 181 4.73 2.85 5.59
C TYR A 181 4.16 3.03 6.99
N LEU A 182 3.02 2.42 7.26
CA LEU A 182 2.33 2.52 8.54
C LEU A 182 2.26 1.16 9.21
N SER A 183 2.33 1.15 10.54
CA SER A 183 2.08 -0.05 11.34
C SER A 183 1.33 0.31 12.61
N ALA A 184 0.46 -0.59 13.06
CA ALA A 184 -0.24 -0.49 14.33
C ALA A 184 0.09 -1.70 15.19
N GLN A 185 0.26 -1.47 16.48
CA GLN A 185 0.50 -2.49 17.48
C GLN A 185 -0.50 -2.39 18.63
N ASP A 186 -0.98 -3.53 19.10
CA ASP A 186 -1.70 -3.68 20.36
C ASP A 186 -0.89 -4.58 21.33
N ALA A 187 -1.47 -4.96 22.47
CA ALA A 187 -0.79 -5.80 23.45
C ALA A 187 -0.54 -7.25 22.98
N THR A 188 -1.18 -7.69 21.90
CA THR A 188 -1.24 -9.09 21.44
C THR A 188 -0.73 -9.31 20.02
N GLY A 189 -0.57 -8.27 19.22
CA GLY A 189 -0.27 -8.36 17.79
C GLY A 189 0.19 -7.05 17.15
N ASN A 190 0.57 -7.17 15.88
CA ASN A 190 1.03 -6.08 15.03
C ASN A 190 0.41 -6.25 13.62
N SER A 191 0.03 -5.14 12.99
CA SER A 191 -0.61 -5.14 11.66
C SER A 191 0.30 -5.55 10.50
N GLY A 192 1.60 -5.69 10.75
CA GLY A 192 2.65 -5.56 9.74
C GLY A 192 2.81 -4.13 9.25
N TRP A 193 3.79 -3.91 8.37
CA TRP A 193 3.95 -2.66 7.64
C TRP A 193 3.03 -2.63 6.42
N GLN A 194 2.26 -1.56 6.29
CA GLN A 194 1.32 -1.36 5.21
C GLN A 194 1.62 -0.06 4.49
N VAL A 195 1.55 -0.07 3.17
CA VAL A 195 1.79 1.11 2.36
C VAL A 195 0.48 1.88 2.22
N GLN A 196 0.48 3.17 2.57
CA GLN A 196 -0.75 3.97 2.61
C GLN A 196 -0.70 5.23 1.74
N GLY A 197 0.43 5.49 1.07
CA GLY A 197 0.57 6.62 0.16
C GLY A 197 2.00 6.88 -0.28
N THR A 198 2.17 7.93 -1.08
CA THR A 198 3.49 8.44 -1.51
C THR A 198 3.55 9.96 -1.35
N TRP A 199 4.75 10.51 -1.29
CA TRP A 199 4.95 11.96 -1.26
C TRP A 199 6.25 12.33 -1.94
N ASN A 200 6.19 13.25 -2.90
CA ASN A 200 7.38 13.79 -3.53
C ASN A 200 7.89 14.99 -2.74
N VAL A 201 9.08 14.87 -2.14
CA VAL A 201 9.81 16.01 -1.59
C VAL A 201 10.57 16.65 -2.75
N PRO A 202 10.25 17.90 -3.16
CA PRO A 202 10.86 18.52 -4.33
C PRO A 202 12.38 18.62 -4.19
N GLY A 203 13.08 18.07 -5.18
CA GLY A 203 14.52 18.21 -5.34
C GLY A 203 14.89 19.39 -6.23
N LEU A 204 16.17 19.47 -6.59
CA LEU A 204 16.62 20.36 -7.65
C LEU A 204 16.04 19.91 -9.00
N PRO A 205 15.60 20.83 -9.87
CA PRO A 205 15.18 20.48 -11.23
C PRO A 205 16.31 19.75 -11.95
N ALA A 206 16.04 18.53 -12.42
CA ALA A 206 16.96 17.77 -13.24
C ALA A 206 16.68 18.01 -14.73
N ALA A 207 17.72 18.06 -15.56
CA ALA A 207 17.61 18.03 -17.02
C ALA A 207 17.52 16.58 -17.51
N GLY A 208 16.84 16.39 -18.64
CA GLY A 208 16.56 15.08 -19.24
C GLY A 208 15.21 14.52 -18.76
N PRO A 209 15.09 13.19 -18.65
CA PRO A 209 13.82 12.55 -18.33
C PRO A 209 13.45 12.76 -16.86
N ALA A 210 12.15 12.83 -16.57
CA ALA A 210 11.59 12.89 -15.22
C ALA A 210 10.23 12.18 -15.15
N VAL A 211 9.85 11.78 -13.94
CA VAL A 211 8.54 11.22 -13.63
C VAL A 211 7.72 12.31 -12.93
N SER A 212 6.57 12.67 -13.48
CA SER A 212 5.70 13.69 -12.89
C SER A 212 4.67 13.10 -11.92
N GLY A 213 4.37 11.81 -12.04
CA GLY A 213 3.49 11.08 -11.13
C GLY A 213 2.39 10.30 -11.84
N MET A 214 1.35 9.96 -11.09
CA MET A 214 0.20 9.20 -11.58
C MET A 214 -1.13 9.69 -11.01
N ASN A 215 -2.22 9.33 -11.68
CA ASN A 215 -3.59 9.60 -11.23
C ASN A 215 -4.55 8.46 -11.62
N PRO A 216 -5.46 8.02 -10.74
CA PRO A 216 -5.49 8.30 -9.30
C PRO A 216 -4.22 7.75 -8.62
N ALA A 217 -3.68 8.48 -7.63
CA ALA A 217 -2.44 8.09 -6.95
C ALA A 217 -2.66 7.10 -5.79
N ARG A 218 -3.91 6.92 -5.35
CA ARG A 218 -4.30 5.84 -4.46
C ARG A 218 -5.66 5.25 -4.84
N THR A 219 -5.76 3.94 -4.85
CA THR A 219 -6.99 3.18 -5.14
C THR A 219 -7.08 1.91 -4.30
N SER A 220 -8.26 1.30 -4.28
CA SER A 220 -8.52 0.04 -3.59
C SER A 220 -9.50 -0.84 -4.39
N THR A 221 -9.27 -0.94 -5.70
CA THR A 221 -10.16 -1.64 -6.65
C THR A 221 -9.37 -2.63 -7.51
N LEU A 222 -10.04 -3.70 -7.94
CA LEU A 222 -9.44 -4.69 -8.85
C LEU A 222 -9.21 -4.14 -10.26
N SER A 223 -10.12 -3.29 -10.76
CA SER A 223 -10.02 -2.68 -12.09
C SER A 223 -10.03 -1.17 -11.98
N GLN A 224 -9.08 -0.53 -12.64
CA GLN A 224 -8.92 0.91 -12.64
C GLN A 224 -8.15 1.38 -13.88
N THR A 225 -8.52 2.55 -14.40
CA THR A 225 -7.69 3.26 -15.38
C THR A 225 -6.75 4.22 -14.67
N TYR A 226 -5.45 4.07 -14.91
CA TYR A 226 -4.40 4.94 -14.39
C TYR A 226 -3.80 5.78 -15.50
N THR A 227 -3.51 7.03 -15.18
CA THR A 227 -2.74 7.94 -16.04
C THR A 227 -1.36 8.14 -15.42
N PHE A 228 -0.32 7.85 -16.19
CA PHE A 228 1.08 8.04 -15.85
C PHE A 228 1.65 9.18 -16.68
N THR A 229 2.42 10.06 -16.05
CA THR A 229 3.00 11.22 -16.73
C THR A 229 4.51 11.21 -16.59
N PHE A 230 5.19 11.24 -17.73
CA PHE A 230 6.64 11.36 -17.86
C PHE A 230 6.96 12.65 -18.60
N THR A 231 8.13 13.22 -18.35
CA THR A 231 8.62 14.39 -19.07
C THR A 231 10.05 14.20 -19.49
N ASP A 232 10.48 14.92 -20.53
CA ASP A 232 11.89 15.10 -20.86
C ASP A 232 12.13 16.53 -21.33
N THR A 233 13.18 17.18 -20.84
CA THR A 233 13.50 18.56 -21.22
C THR A 233 13.81 18.73 -22.71
N ASN A 234 14.19 17.65 -23.41
CA ASN A 234 14.45 17.63 -24.85
C ASN A 234 13.22 17.31 -25.71
N GLY A 235 12.05 17.12 -25.08
CA GLY A 235 10.83 16.70 -25.76
C GLY A 235 10.46 15.24 -25.45
N TRP A 236 9.16 14.92 -25.44
CA TRP A 236 8.69 13.58 -25.07
C TRP A 236 9.25 12.47 -25.96
N GLN A 237 9.58 12.78 -27.22
CA GLN A 237 10.18 11.84 -28.17
C GLN A 237 11.58 11.40 -27.78
N ASP A 238 12.27 12.14 -26.91
CA ASP A 238 13.58 11.74 -26.39
C ASP A 238 13.47 10.57 -25.40
N ILE A 239 12.28 10.33 -24.83
CA ILE A 239 12.01 9.19 -23.96
C ILE A 239 12.03 7.91 -24.80
N SER A 240 13.05 7.09 -24.58
CA SER A 240 13.25 5.81 -25.27
C SER A 240 12.43 4.67 -24.65
N VAL A 241 12.29 4.67 -23.33
CA VAL A 241 11.47 3.71 -22.59
C VAL A 241 10.92 4.36 -21.33
N ALA A 242 9.65 4.10 -21.03
CA ALA A 242 8.99 4.45 -19.79
C ALA A 242 8.51 3.16 -19.12
N ASN A 243 9.02 2.86 -17.93
CA ASN A 243 8.69 1.66 -17.18
C ASN A 243 7.69 1.95 -16.06
N ILE A 244 6.82 0.98 -15.82
CA ILE A 244 5.91 0.94 -14.67
C ILE A 244 6.05 -0.43 -14.03
N LEU A 245 6.46 -0.46 -12.77
CA LEU A 245 6.55 -1.67 -11.96
C LEU A 245 5.56 -1.54 -10.80
N ILE A 246 4.61 -2.47 -10.72
CA ILE A 246 3.65 -2.53 -9.61
C ILE A 246 3.96 -3.76 -8.78
N ASN A 247 4.46 -3.55 -7.56
CA ASN A 247 4.80 -4.57 -6.58
C ASN A 247 5.00 -3.95 -5.18
N GLY A 248 5.17 -4.75 -4.14
CA GLY A 248 5.48 -4.29 -2.78
C GLY A 248 6.90 -3.71 -2.62
N ALA A 249 7.80 -3.98 -3.57
CA ALA A 249 9.18 -3.49 -3.61
C ALA A 249 9.65 -3.32 -5.06
N ILE A 250 10.83 -2.75 -5.27
CA ILE A 250 11.47 -2.70 -6.61
C ILE A 250 12.01 -4.10 -6.94
N ASP A 251 11.10 -5.00 -7.31
CA ASP A 251 11.36 -6.39 -7.69
C ASP A 251 10.43 -6.78 -8.84
N GLY A 252 11.01 -7.22 -9.96
CA GLY A 252 10.27 -7.62 -11.16
C GLY A 252 9.58 -8.99 -11.02
N ARG A 253 10.00 -9.83 -10.07
CA ARG A 253 9.46 -11.18 -9.89
C ARG A 253 8.05 -11.10 -9.35
N HIS A 254 7.13 -11.86 -9.97
CA HIS A 254 5.71 -11.83 -9.63
C HIS A 254 5.16 -10.41 -9.50
N ALA A 255 5.46 -9.55 -10.49
CA ALA A 255 5.03 -8.16 -10.53
C ALA A 255 4.25 -7.85 -11.81
N CYS A 256 3.42 -6.80 -11.76
CA CYS A 256 2.94 -6.18 -12.99
C CYS A 256 4.02 -5.22 -13.51
N TYR A 257 4.94 -5.74 -14.32
CA TYR A 257 6.06 -4.97 -14.85
C TYR A 257 5.86 -4.67 -16.34
N LEU A 258 5.62 -3.39 -16.64
CA LEU A 258 5.36 -2.86 -17.97
C LEU A 258 6.51 -1.98 -18.48
N ALA A 259 6.75 -2.04 -19.78
CA ALA A 259 7.63 -1.12 -20.51
C ALA A 259 6.89 -0.55 -21.72
N LEU A 260 6.74 0.78 -21.77
CA LEU A 260 6.28 1.50 -22.95
C LEU A 260 7.49 1.95 -23.76
N VAL A 261 7.49 1.65 -25.06
CA VAL A 261 8.40 2.23 -26.06
C VAL A 261 7.63 3.32 -26.83
N PRO A 262 7.83 4.61 -26.52
CA PRO A 262 6.99 5.69 -27.05
C PRO A 262 7.07 5.84 -28.57
N ALA A 263 8.25 5.57 -29.16
CA ALA A 263 8.48 5.69 -30.60
C ALA A 263 7.58 4.77 -31.46
N THR A 264 7.15 3.64 -30.90
CA THR A 264 6.30 2.65 -31.58
C THR A 264 4.95 2.45 -30.89
N SER A 265 4.68 3.20 -29.81
CA SER A 265 3.56 3.00 -28.90
C SER A 265 3.40 1.55 -28.42
N SER A 266 4.51 0.80 -28.37
CA SER A 266 4.51 -0.60 -27.96
C SER A 266 4.52 -0.70 -26.45
N LEU A 267 3.52 -1.36 -25.88
CA LEU A 267 3.48 -1.71 -24.46
C LEU A 267 3.84 -3.18 -24.31
N LEU A 268 4.88 -3.44 -23.54
CA LEU A 268 5.37 -4.77 -23.21
C LEU A 268 5.05 -5.07 -21.74
N LEU A 269 4.60 -6.28 -21.45
CA LEU A 269 4.40 -6.82 -20.12
C LEU A 269 5.39 -7.97 -19.92
N VAL A 270 6.22 -7.86 -18.87
CA VAL A 270 7.18 -8.89 -18.46
C VAL A 270 6.44 -10.07 -17.84
N ASP A 271 6.96 -11.27 -18.06
CA ASP A 271 6.44 -12.48 -17.45
C ASP A 271 6.68 -12.54 -15.92
N ASP A 272 6.18 -13.59 -15.27
CA ASP A 272 6.26 -13.74 -13.81
C ASP A 272 7.71 -13.90 -13.30
N ALA A 273 8.65 -14.29 -14.17
CA ALA A 273 10.07 -14.41 -13.81
C ALA A 273 10.72 -13.03 -13.58
N GLY A 274 10.15 -11.97 -14.18
CA GLY A 274 10.52 -10.60 -13.86
C GLY A 274 11.85 -10.13 -14.47
N ASP A 275 12.39 -10.86 -15.45
CA ASP A 275 13.60 -10.44 -16.15
C ASP A 275 13.26 -9.28 -17.11
N ALA A 276 13.88 -8.12 -16.86
CA ALA A 276 13.76 -6.94 -17.71
C ALA A 276 14.30 -7.15 -19.14
N GLY A 277 14.97 -8.27 -19.41
CA GLY A 277 15.42 -8.75 -20.73
C GLY A 277 14.41 -9.65 -21.46
N GLY A 278 13.34 -10.07 -20.79
CA GLY A 278 12.24 -10.87 -21.33
C GLY A 278 12.26 -12.32 -20.85
N PRO A 279 11.27 -13.14 -21.26
CA PRO A 279 10.31 -12.89 -22.34
C PRO A 279 9.21 -11.87 -21.99
N TYR A 280 8.53 -11.35 -23.03
CA TYR A 280 7.44 -10.37 -22.87
C TYR A 280 6.21 -10.75 -23.70
N SER A 281 5.05 -10.29 -23.23
CA SER A 281 3.83 -10.16 -24.03
C SER A 281 3.63 -8.71 -24.44
N GLY A 282 3.30 -8.43 -25.71
CA GLY A 282 3.27 -7.08 -26.25
C GLY A 282 1.97 -6.71 -26.94
N MET A 283 1.61 -5.43 -26.89
CA MET A 283 0.55 -4.82 -27.70
C MET A 283 0.94 -3.40 -28.15
N VAL A 284 0.17 -2.82 -29.07
CA VAL A 284 0.32 -1.42 -29.51
C VAL A 284 -0.88 -0.61 -29.04
N LEU A 285 -0.64 0.61 -28.55
CA LEU A 285 -1.66 1.53 -28.06
C LEU A 285 -1.90 2.71 -29.02
N PRO A 286 -3.16 3.16 -29.16
CA PRO A 286 -4.39 2.51 -28.69
C PRO A 286 -4.69 1.24 -29.50
N GLY A 287 -5.47 0.32 -28.91
CA GLY A 287 -5.87 -0.94 -29.55
C GLY A 287 -7.03 -1.62 -28.83
N SER A 288 -7.45 -2.79 -29.29
CA SER A 288 -8.53 -3.57 -28.65
C SER A 288 -8.05 -4.88 -27.99
N GLY A 289 -6.77 -5.22 -28.13
CA GLY A 289 -6.17 -6.42 -27.54
C GLY A 289 -5.96 -6.29 -26.02
N SER A 290 -5.30 -7.29 -25.43
CA SER A 290 -4.86 -7.24 -24.03
C SER A 290 -3.57 -8.02 -23.85
N VAL A 291 -2.82 -7.68 -22.81
CA VAL A 291 -1.64 -8.43 -22.34
C VAL A 291 -1.83 -8.77 -20.86
N SER A 292 -1.39 -9.95 -20.44
CA SER A 292 -1.54 -10.39 -19.04
C SER A 292 -0.39 -11.28 -18.57
N ASN A 293 -0.16 -11.27 -17.26
CA ASN A 293 0.68 -12.21 -16.52
C ASN A 293 -0.08 -12.66 -15.25
N GLY A 294 0.59 -13.30 -14.27
CA GLY A 294 -0.06 -13.79 -13.05
C GLY A 294 -0.64 -12.68 -12.15
N GLN A 295 -0.16 -11.43 -12.28
CA GLN A 295 -0.50 -10.33 -11.38
C GLN A 295 -1.48 -9.33 -11.98
N CYS A 296 -1.41 -9.08 -13.27
CA CYS A 296 -2.26 -8.08 -13.92
C CYS A 296 -2.62 -8.40 -15.36
N THR A 297 -3.69 -7.78 -15.82
CA THR A 297 -4.10 -7.69 -17.22
C THR A 297 -4.22 -6.23 -17.61
N ILE A 298 -3.66 -5.85 -18.76
CA ILE A 298 -3.82 -4.54 -19.36
C ILE A 298 -4.73 -4.66 -20.58
N SER A 299 -5.84 -3.94 -20.56
CA SER A 299 -6.75 -3.84 -21.71
C SER A 299 -6.29 -2.72 -22.63
N GLY A 300 -6.16 -2.99 -23.93
CA GLY A 300 -5.95 -1.96 -24.94
C GLY A 300 -7.14 -1.02 -25.04
N THR A 301 -8.36 -1.54 -24.88
CA THR A 301 -9.58 -0.71 -24.80
C THR A 301 -9.50 0.14 -23.54
N GLY A 302 -9.58 1.47 -23.70
CA GLY A 302 -9.43 2.42 -22.60
C GLY A 302 -7.98 2.77 -22.26
N SER A 303 -7.00 2.22 -22.99
CA SER A 303 -5.59 2.58 -22.87
C SER A 303 -5.12 3.41 -24.07
N SER A 304 -4.22 4.35 -23.84
CA SER A 304 -3.68 5.22 -24.88
C SER A 304 -2.31 5.79 -24.51
N VAL A 305 -1.59 6.25 -25.53
CA VAL A 305 -0.34 7.00 -25.40
C VAL A 305 -0.53 8.33 -26.11
N ALA A 306 -0.15 9.44 -25.46
CA ALA A 306 -0.20 10.77 -26.05
C ALA A 306 1.05 11.57 -25.67
N GLY A 307 1.66 12.25 -26.63
CA GLY A 307 2.79 13.14 -26.39
C GLY A 307 2.48 14.58 -26.78
N SER A 308 2.90 15.55 -25.97
CA SER A 308 2.72 16.98 -26.24
C SER A 308 3.89 17.78 -25.65
N GLY A 309 4.64 18.49 -26.50
CA GLY A 309 5.84 19.23 -26.08
C GLY A 309 6.84 18.33 -25.36
N ASN A 310 7.04 18.59 -24.07
CA ASN A 310 7.98 17.85 -23.21
C ASN A 310 7.33 16.70 -22.45
N THR A 311 6.03 16.46 -22.62
CA THR A 311 5.25 15.55 -21.77
C THR A 311 4.75 14.34 -22.54
N LEU A 312 5.00 13.16 -22.00
CA LEU A 312 4.42 11.88 -22.40
C LEU A 312 3.36 11.47 -21.36
N THR A 313 2.14 11.27 -21.83
CA THR A 313 1.01 10.80 -21.03
C THR A 313 0.63 9.39 -21.48
N LEU A 314 0.65 8.44 -20.55
CA LEU A 314 0.27 7.05 -20.77
C LEU A 314 -0.96 6.73 -19.91
N MET A 315 -2.07 6.37 -20.54
CA MET A 315 -3.28 5.91 -19.86
C MET A 315 -3.39 4.39 -20.02
N LEU A 316 -3.51 3.66 -18.91
CA LEU A 316 -3.65 2.20 -18.91
C LEU A 316 -4.89 1.76 -18.13
N ALA A 317 -5.74 0.97 -18.77
CA ALA A 317 -6.81 0.22 -18.12
C ALA A 317 -6.25 -1.09 -17.53
N VAL A 318 -6.04 -1.08 -16.22
CA VAL A 318 -5.39 -2.16 -15.46
C VAL A 318 -6.43 -2.94 -14.68
N THR A 319 -6.35 -4.27 -14.75
CA THR A 319 -7.08 -5.18 -13.87
C THR A 319 -6.09 -6.07 -13.14
N PHE A 320 -6.10 -6.02 -11.81
CA PHE A 320 -5.29 -6.86 -10.94
C PHE A 320 -5.91 -8.25 -10.76
N SER A 321 -5.05 -9.25 -10.65
CA SER A 321 -5.40 -10.59 -10.19
C SER A 321 -5.67 -10.57 -8.69
N GLN A 322 -6.73 -11.22 -8.22
CA GLN A 322 -7.01 -11.35 -6.77
C GLN A 322 -5.88 -12.06 -6.01
N SER A 323 -5.12 -12.94 -6.70
CA SER A 323 -3.94 -13.59 -6.10
C SER A 323 -2.77 -12.63 -5.86
N PHE A 324 -2.82 -11.43 -6.45
CA PHE A 324 -1.88 -10.32 -6.22
C PHE A 324 -2.37 -9.38 -5.10
N GLY A 325 -3.26 -9.88 -4.23
CA GLY A 325 -3.86 -9.15 -3.12
C GLY A 325 -2.86 -8.51 -2.16
N GLY A 326 -3.27 -7.41 -1.54
CA GLY A 326 -2.45 -6.62 -0.63
C GLY A 326 -2.12 -5.22 -1.16
N GLU A 327 -1.32 -4.46 -0.38
CA GLU A 327 -0.90 -3.12 -0.75
C GLU A 327 0.28 -3.17 -1.72
N GLN A 328 0.11 -2.54 -2.88
CA GLN A 328 1.10 -2.47 -3.95
C GLN A 328 1.60 -1.03 -4.14
N ILE A 329 2.85 -0.87 -4.57
CA ILE A 329 3.45 0.42 -4.92
C ILE A 329 3.63 0.50 -6.43
N PHE A 330 3.30 1.64 -7.01
CA PHE A 330 3.64 1.98 -8.39
C PHE A 330 5.00 2.66 -8.44
N TYR A 331 5.99 1.96 -8.96
CA TYR A 331 7.30 2.49 -9.27
C TYR A 331 7.38 2.85 -10.75
N LEU A 332 7.75 4.08 -11.04
CA LEU A 332 7.95 4.56 -12.41
C LEU A 332 9.43 4.86 -12.65
N SER A 333 9.89 4.61 -13.87
CA SER A 333 11.18 5.11 -14.35
C SER A 333 11.11 5.48 -15.82
N ALA A 334 11.95 6.40 -16.26
CA ALA A 334 12.12 6.75 -17.66
C ALA A 334 13.59 6.78 -18.04
N ARG A 335 13.88 6.36 -19.27
CA ARG A 335 15.21 6.47 -19.88
C ARG A 335 15.12 7.17 -21.21
N ASN A 336 15.97 8.16 -21.44
CA ASN A 336 16.02 8.87 -22.71
C ASN A 336 17.00 8.24 -23.71
N SER A 337 17.03 8.75 -24.94
CA SER A 337 17.87 8.27 -26.04
C SER A 337 19.37 8.41 -25.75
N SER A 338 19.74 9.38 -24.91
CA SER A 338 21.12 9.61 -24.43
C SER A 338 21.52 8.68 -23.27
N GLY A 339 20.61 7.81 -22.81
CA GLY A 339 20.86 6.85 -21.73
C GLY A 339 20.70 7.40 -20.32
N GLN A 340 20.30 8.66 -20.14
CA GLN A 340 19.96 9.21 -18.83
C GLN A 340 18.73 8.50 -18.28
N ASN A 341 18.74 8.19 -16.98
CA ASN A 341 17.68 7.44 -16.32
C ASN A 341 17.25 8.16 -15.04
N THR A 342 15.95 8.19 -14.78
CA THR A 342 15.36 8.81 -13.58
C THR A 342 15.59 8.02 -12.29
N GLY A 343 16.01 6.76 -12.39
CA GLY A 343 15.83 5.76 -11.34
C GLY A 343 14.35 5.40 -11.15
N TRP A 344 14.09 4.41 -10.31
CA TRP A 344 12.74 4.03 -9.89
C TRP A 344 12.20 5.00 -8.84
N GLN A 345 10.97 5.46 -9.03
CA GLN A 345 10.32 6.45 -8.16
C GLN A 345 8.92 5.96 -7.78
N ALA A 346 8.63 5.88 -6.48
CA ALA A 346 7.31 5.52 -5.99
C ALA A 346 6.33 6.70 -6.15
N VAL A 347 5.27 6.54 -6.95
CA VAL A 347 4.37 7.65 -7.31
C VAL A 347 2.92 7.44 -6.94
N GLY A 348 2.59 6.25 -6.46
CA GLY A 348 1.24 5.90 -6.01
C GLY A 348 1.16 4.49 -5.47
N THR A 349 -0.02 4.13 -4.98
CA THR A 349 -0.26 2.89 -4.23
C THR A 349 -1.63 2.30 -4.58
N ALA A 350 -1.81 1.00 -4.52
CA ALA A 350 -3.13 0.37 -4.63
C ALA A 350 -3.30 -0.77 -3.64
N GLY A 351 -4.44 -0.80 -2.96
CA GLY A 351 -4.89 -1.99 -2.24
C GLY A 351 -5.63 -2.93 -3.19
N VAL A 352 -5.05 -4.09 -3.47
CA VAL A 352 -5.68 -5.13 -4.30
C VAL A 352 -6.58 -5.99 -3.40
N PRO A 353 -7.93 -5.98 -3.59
CA PRO A 353 -8.89 -6.67 -2.72
C PRO A 353 -8.86 -8.20 -2.79
#